data_AF-A0A1Q6EED6-F1
#
_entry.id   AF-A0A1Q6EED6-F1
#
_cell.length_a   1.000
_cell.length_b   1.000
_cell.length_c   1.000
_cell.angle_alpha   90.00
_cell.angle_beta   90.00
_cell.angle_gamma   90.00
#
_symmetry.space_group_name_H-M   'P 1'
#
loop_
_entity.id
_entity.type
_entity.pdbx_description
1 polymer ?
#
loop_
_entity_poly.entity_id
_entity_poly.type
_entity_poly.pdbx_seq_one_letter_code
_entity_poly.pdbx_strand_id
1 'polypeptide(L)'
;MAEERHNSALIKGKRANKVALQRFRAAEEHMKADNQRGFYEEMLKALWGYIGDKLNIPSSNLTKENVREELVKRGVSPEAAQKYIDIIVECEYAQYAPAATGRMTEVYGAGVEMVSRLESIIGK
;
A
#
# COMPACT_ATOMS: atom_id res chain seq x y z
N MET A 1 3.53 -28.39 15.05
CA MET A 1 3.12 -26.97 15.22
C MET A 1 3.61 -26.05 14.07
N ALA A 2 3.87 -26.56 12.86
CA ALA A 2 4.32 -25.73 11.73
C ALA A 2 3.25 -25.52 10.62
N GLU A 3 2.18 -26.32 10.61
CA GLU A 3 1.21 -26.36 9.49
C GLU A 3 0.09 -25.30 9.60
N GLU A 4 -0.24 -24.80 10.79
CA GLU A 4 -1.32 -23.80 10.97
C GLU A 4 -0.91 -22.37 10.54
N ARG A 5 0.39 -22.07 10.53
CA ARG A 5 0.92 -20.75 10.16
C ARG A 5 0.86 -20.50 8.64
N HIS A 6 1.02 -21.55 7.84
CA HIS A 6 0.99 -21.44 6.38
C HIS A 6 -0.42 -21.15 5.84
N ASN A 7 -1.44 -21.82 6.38
CA ASN A 7 -2.82 -21.63 5.92
C ASN A 7 -3.36 -20.22 6.25
N SER A 8 -3.01 -19.69 7.42
CA SER A 8 -3.44 -18.36 7.84
C SER A 8 -2.77 -17.23 7.05
N ALA A 9 -1.48 -17.35 6.72
CA ALA A 9 -0.78 -16.37 5.89
C ALA A 9 -1.33 -16.28 4.46
N LEU A 10 -1.69 -17.42 3.86
CA LEU A 10 -2.27 -17.47 2.50
C LEU A 10 -3.68 -16.83 2.46
N ILE A 11 -4.49 -17.05 3.49
CA ILE A 11 -5.83 -16.43 3.59
C ILE A 11 -5.72 -14.92 3.85
N LYS A 12 -4.77 -14.48 4.68
CA LYS A 12 -4.47 -13.06 4.90
C LYS A 12 -4.04 -12.37 3.61
N GLY A 13 -3.05 -12.91 2.89
CA GLY A 13 -2.59 -12.33 1.62
C GLY A 13 -3.69 -12.10 0.56
N LYS A 14 -4.64 -13.04 0.42
CA LYS A 14 -5.80 -12.85 -0.48
C LYS A 14 -6.79 -11.80 0.03
N ARG A 15 -6.95 -11.67 1.36
CA ARG A 15 -7.77 -10.62 1.99
C ARG A 15 -7.10 -9.25 1.88
N ALA A 16 -5.78 -9.16 2.02
CA ALA A 16 -4.99 -7.93 1.89
C ALA A 16 -5.28 -7.22 0.56
N ASN A 17 -5.17 -7.95 -0.56
CA ASN A 17 -5.44 -7.40 -1.88
C ASN A 17 -6.89 -6.94 -2.03
N LYS A 18 -7.85 -7.76 -1.58
CA LYS A 18 -9.28 -7.39 -1.62
C LYS A 18 -9.54 -6.10 -0.84
N VAL A 19 -8.99 -5.97 0.38
CA VAL A 19 -9.16 -4.77 1.22
C VAL A 19 -8.49 -3.56 0.58
N ALA A 20 -7.30 -3.74 -0.01
CA ALA A 20 -6.59 -2.68 -0.73
C ALA A 20 -7.44 -2.14 -1.90
N LEU A 21 -7.99 -3.03 -2.73
CA LEU A 21 -8.87 -2.65 -3.84
C LEU A 21 -10.14 -1.94 -3.38
N GLN A 22 -10.74 -2.35 -2.25
CA GLN A 22 -11.89 -1.65 -1.68
C GLN A 22 -11.51 -0.23 -1.22
N ARG A 23 -10.34 -0.06 -0.59
CA ARG A 23 -9.84 1.24 -0.16
C ARG A 23 -9.46 2.14 -1.32
N PHE A 24 -8.88 1.60 -2.38
CA PHE A 24 -8.65 2.36 -3.61
C PHE A 24 -9.97 2.83 -4.24
N ARG A 25 -11.03 2.03 -4.23
CA ARG A 25 -12.35 2.51 -4.69
C ARG A 25 -12.87 3.66 -3.84
N ALA A 26 -12.75 3.56 -2.51
CA ALA A 26 -13.14 4.66 -1.61
C ALA A 26 -12.30 5.93 -1.85
N ALA A 27 -11.00 5.79 -2.10
CA ALA A 27 -10.14 6.90 -2.49
C ALA A 27 -10.64 7.54 -3.80
N GLU A 28 -10.97 6.75 -4.82
CA GLU A 28 -11.51 7.26 -6.08
C GLU A 28 -12.83 8.04 -5.88
N GLU A 29 -13.71 7.59 -4.98
CA GLU A 29 -14.93 8.32 -4.61
C GLU A 29 -14.61 9.66 -3.95
N HIS A 30 -13.63 9.70 -3.03
CA HIS A 30 -13.17 10.95 -2.43
C HIS A 30 -12.57 11.92 -3.46
N MET A 31 -11.80 11.40 -4.41
CA MET A 31 -11.24 12.19 -5.51
C MET A 31 -12.34 12.81 -6.38
N LYS A 32 -13.38 12.05 -6.72
CA LYS A 32 -14.55 12.54 -7.48
C LYS A 32 -15.34 13.60 -6.72
N ALA A 33 -15.32 13.54 -5.39
CA ALA A 33 -15.96 14.51 -4.51
C ALA A 33 -15.07 15.73 -4.18
N ASP A 34 -13.91 15.87 -4.84
CA ASP A 34 -12.89 16.90 -4.56
C ASP A 34 -12.37 16.89 -3.11
N ASN A 35 -12.57 15.78 -2.40
CA ASN A 35 -12.13 15.61 -1.02
C ASN A 35 -10.69 15.08 -0.98
N GLN A 36 -9.72 15.98 -1.21
CA GLN A 36 -8.29 15.67 -1.19
C GLN A 36 -7.86 14.94 0.07
N ARG A 37 -8.28 15.42 1.24
CA ARG A 37 -7.89 14.84 2.51
C ARG A 37 -8.38 13.39 2.64
N GLY A 38 -9.65 13.16 2.34
CA GLY A 38 -10.23 11.81 2.34
C GLY A 38 -9.54 10.87 1.35
N PHE A 39 -9.18 11.39 0.17
CA PHE A 39 -8.43 10.65 -0.84
C PHE A 39 -7.07 10.16 -0.30
N TYR A 40 -6.25 11.06 0.25
CA TYR A 40 -4.92 10.70 0.75
C TYR A 40 -4.98 9.80 2.00
N GLU A 41 -5.96 10.02 2.88
CA GLU A 41 -6.19 9.14 4.03
C GLU A 41 -6.52 7.71 3.59
N GLU A 42 -7.42 7.53 2.59
CA GLU A 42 -7.76 6.20 2.08
C GLU A 42 -6.61 5.56 1.27
N MET A 43 -5.83 6.35 0.54
CA MET A 43 -4.61 5.87 -0.14
C MET A 43 -3.59 5.31 0.84
N LEU A 44 -3.26 6.05 1.91
CA LEU A 44 -2.34 5.59 2.95
C LEU A 44 -2.85 4.33 3.64
N LYS A 45 -4.15 4.30 3.96
CA LYS A 45 -4.81 3.11 4.52
C LYS A 45 -4.74 1.91 3.56
N ALA A 46 -4.89 2.12 2.25
CA ALA A 46 -4.78 1.06 1.26
C ALA A 46 -3.36 0.50 1.21
N LEU A 47 -2.36 1.36 1.08
CA LEU A 47 -0.95 1.00 0.97
C LEU A 47 -0.46 0.32 2.25
N TRP A 48 -0.51 0.99 3.39
CA TRP A 48 -0.04 0.44 4.67
C TRP A 48 -0.79 -0.82 5.09
N GLY A 49 -2.12 -0.84 4.88
CA GLY A 49 -2.94 -2.01 5.18
C GLY A 49 -2.60 -3.22 4.30
N TYR A 50 -2.41 -2.99 2.99
CA TYR A 50 -1.99 -4.03 2.06
C TYR A 50 -0.66 -4.64 2.48
N ILE A 51 0.37 -3.81 2.69
CA ILE A 51 1.72 -4.32 2.92
C ILE A 51 1.86 -4.93 4.32
N GLY A 52 1.21 -4.34 5.33
CA GLY A 52 1.18 -4.91 6.68
C GLY A 52 0.57 -6.30 6.69
N ASP A 53 -0.57 -6.49 6.01
CA ASP A 53 -1.25 -7.80 5.97
C ASP A 53 -0.55 -8.80 5.03
N LYS A 54 -0.10 -8.35 3.85
CA LYS A 54 0.63 -9.18 2.87
C LYS A 54 1.97 -9.67 3.42
N LEU A 55 2.68 -8.79 4.13
CA LEU A 55 3.96 -9.14 4.73
C LEU A 55 3.82 -9.70 6.15
N ASN A 56 2.60 -9.68 6.72
CA ASN A 56 2.31 -10.04 8.10
C ASN A 56 3.20 -9.28 9.10
N ILE A 57 3.43 -7.99 8.81
CA ILE A 57 4.22 -7.06 9.63
C ILE A 57 3.31 -6.48 10.71
N PRO A 58 3.67 -6.59 12.01
CA PRO A 58 2.92 -5.95 13.08
C PRO A 58 3.03 -4.43 12.98
N SER A 59 1.99 -3.70 13.42
CA SER A 59 1.95 -2.23 13.37
C SER A 59 3.15 -1.56 14.05
N SER A 60 3.68 -2.13 15.12
CA SER A 60 4.90 -1.65 15.80
C SER A 60 6.14 -1.64 14.91
N ASN A 61 6.18 -2.48 13.87
CA ASN A 61 7.29 -2.60 12.92
C ASN A 61 6.89 -2.10 11.52
N LEU A 62 5.72 -1.49 11.35
CA LEU A 62 5.23 -1.02 10.06
C LEU A 62 5.84 0.35 9.72
N THR A 63 7.15 0.37 9.49
CA THR A 63 7.91 1.57 9.12
C THR A 63 8.35 1.51 7.66
N LYS A 64 8.64 2.67 7.06
CA LYS A 64 9.08 2.78 5.65
C LYS A 64 10.34 1.94 5.39
N GLU A 65 11.28 1.98 6.33
CA GLU A 65 12.54 1.22 6.25
C GLU A 65 12.27 -0.28 6.29
N ASN A 66 11.51 -0.76 7.29
CA ASN A 66 11.22 -2.18 7.42
C ASN A 66 10.42 -2.72 6.23
N VAL A 67 9.47 -1.95 5.72
CA VAL A 67 8.73 -2.32 4.50
C VAL A 67 9.66 -2.46 3.30
N ARG A 68 10.56 -1.49 3.08
CA ARG A 68 11.54 -1.55 1.99
C ARG A 68 12.41 -2.80 2.09
N GLU A 69 12.92 -3.10 3.28
CA GLU A 69 13.75 -4.28 3.53
C GLU A 69 12.98 -5.59 3.29
N GLU A 70 11.77 -5.71 3.83
CA GLU A 70 10.95 -6.90 3.66
C GLU A 70 10.52 -7.12 2.20
N LEU A 71 10.24 -6.05 1.46
CA LEU A 71 9.98 -6.14 0.01
C LEU A 71 11.18 -6.72 -0.74
N VAL A 72 12.38 -6.20 -0.47
CA VAL A 72 13.61 -6.67 -1.13
C VAL A 72 13.91 -8.14 -0.79
N LYS A 73 13.72 -8.54 0.48
CA LYS A 73 13.88 -9.95 0.90
C LYS A 73 12.95 -10.91 0.15
N ARG A 74 11.80 -10.44 -0.34
CA ARG A 74 10.83 -11.23 -1.12
C ARG A 74 11.03 -11.15 -2.63
N GLY A 75 12.18 -10.63 -3.09
CA GLY A 75 12.54 -10.59 -4.50
C GLY A 75 12.01 -9.37 -5.26
N VAL A 76 11.47 -8.36 -4.57
CA VAL A 76 11.15 -7.07 -5.20
C VAL A 76 12.44 -6.28 -5.38
N SER A 77 12.67 -5.75 -6.59
CA SER A 77 13.85 -4.92 -6.86
C SER A 77 13.90 -3.72 -5.91
N PRO A 78 15.10 -3.29 -5.45
CA PRO A 78 15.24 -2.14 -4.55
C PRO A 78 14.62 -0.87 -5.13
N GLU A 79 14.67 -0.68 -6.44
CA GLU A 79 14.02 0.43 -7.15
C GLU A 79 12.49 0.39 -7.03
N ALA A 80 11.87 -0.79 -7.13
CA ALA A 80 10.42 -0.94 -6.99
C ALA A 80 9.98 -0.78 -5.54
N ALA A 81 10.78 -1.30 -4.59
CA ALA A 81 10.55 -1.09 -3.17
C ALA A 81 10.65 0.39 -2.80
N GLN A 82 11.65 1.10 -3.32
CA GLN A 82 11.80 2.54 -3.12
C GLN A 82 10.63 3.33 -3.71
N LYS A 83 10.23 3.05 -4.95
CA LYS A 83 9.04 3.68 -5.57
C LYS A 83 7.77 3.50 -4.74
N TYR A 84 7.57 2.32 -4.14
CA TYR A 84 6.43 2.10 -3.26
C TYR A 84 6.47 3.00 -2.02
N ILE A 85 7.65 3.19 -1.42
CA ILE A 85 7.86 4.13 -0.31
C ILE A 85 7.65 5.57 -0.75
N ASP A 86 8.12 5.96 -1.93
CA ASP A 86 7.96 7.33 -2.46
C ASP A 86 6.48 7.70 -2.62
N ILE A 87 5.63 6.77 -3.09
CA ILE A 87 4.17 6.97 -3.18
C ILE A 87 3.56 7.23 -1.79
N ILE A 88 3.98 6.46 -0.79
CA ILE A 88 3.53 6.66 0.60
C ILE A 88 3.94 8.04 1.09
N VAL A 89 5.20 8.44 0.89
CA VAL A 89 5.72 9.74 1.33
C VAL A 89 4.98 10.88 0.65
N GLU A 90 4.69 10.75 -0.65
CA GLU A 90 3.90 11.72 -1.40
C GLU A 90 2.47 11.85 -0.83
N CYS A 91 1.82 10.74 -0.49
CA CYS A 91 0.50 10.76 0.14
C CYS A 91 0.56 11.40 1.54
N GLU A 92 1.56 11.06 2.36
CA GLU A 92 1.77 11.67 3.68
C GLU A 92 1.95 13.19 3.53
N TYR A 93 2.82 13.61 2.61
CA TYR A 93 3.10 15.02 2.38
C TYR A 93 1.84 15.77 1.92
N ALA A 94 1.10 15.24 0.96
CA ALA A 94 -0.14 15.85 0.47
C ALA A 94 -1.24 15.92 1.53
N GLN A 95 -1.29 14.96 2.47
CA GLN A 95 -2.21 15.00 3.61
C GLN A 95 -1.90 16.17 4.57
N TYR A 96 -0.62 16.49 4.79
CA TYR A 96 -0.21 17.55 5.72
C TYR A 96 -0.02 18.92 5.04
N ALA A 97 0.27 18.95 3.74
CA ALA A 97 0.51 20.15 2.95
C ALA A 97 -0.41 20.19 1.71
N PRO A 98 -1.74 20.38 1.89
CA PRO A 98 -2.72 20.33 0.80
C PRO A 98 -2.57 21.46 -0.23
N ALA A 99 -1.84 22.54 0.10
CA ALA A 99 -1.50 23.61 -0.84
C ALA A 99 -0.50 23.16 -1.92
N ALA A 100 0.25 22.08 -1.67
CA ALA A 100 0.96 21.39 -2.73
C ALA A 100 -0.09 20.67 -3.58
N THR A 101 -0.20 21.05 -4.85
CA THR A 101 -1.14 20.46 -5.81
C THR A 101 -0.79 18.99 -6.04
N GLY A 102 -1.18 18.13 -5.10
CA GLY A 102 -1.04 16.71 -5.25
C GLY A 102 -1.94 16.24 -6.39
N ARG A 103 -1.36 15.58 -7.38
CA ARG A 103 -2.11 15.10 -8.54
C ARG A 103 -2.80 13.80 -8.15
N MET A 104 -3.95 13.89 -7.49
CA MET A 104 -4.71 12.72 -6.98
C MET A 104 -4.82 11.60 -8.02
N THR A 105 -5.06 11.94 -9.30
CA THR A 105 -5.09 10.98 -10.41
C THR A 105 -3.78 10.20 -10.59
N GLU A 106 -2.63 10.87 -10.54
CA GLU A 106 -1.32 10.24 -10.73
C GLU A 106 -0.98 9.36 -9.53
N VAL A 107 -1.16 9.88 -8.32
CA VAL A 107 -0.90 9.13 -7.08
C VAL A 107 -1.79 7.89 -7.01
N TYR A 108 -3.06 8.02 -7.41
CA TYR A 108 -3.99 6.91 -7.49
C TYR A 108 -3.49 5.82 -8.45
N GLY A 109 -3.18 6.21 -9.69
CA GLY A 109 -2.69 5.28 -10.71
C GLY A 109 -1.39 4.58 -10.27
N ALA A 110 -0.44 5.35 -9.73
CA ALA A 110 0.82 4.81 -9.22
C ALA A 110 0.60 3.83 -8.06
N GLY A 111 -0.28 4.14 -7.11
CA GLY A 111 -0.59 3.26 -5.98
C GLY A 111 -1.25 1.94 -6.41
N VAL A 112 -2.23 2.00 -7.31
CA VAL A 112 -2.90 0.80 -7.84
C VAL A 112 -1.93 -0.06 -8.64
N GLU A 113 -1.17 0.54 -9.56
CA GLU A 113 -0.17 -0.17 -10.36
C GLU A 113 0.87 -0.86 -9.47
N MET A 114 1.38 -0.14 -8.45
CA MET A 114 2.39 -0.67 -7.56
C MET A 114 1.86 -1.85 -6.74
N VAL A 115 0.65 -1.77 -6.19
CA VAL A 115 0.05 -2.91 -5.47
C VAL A 115 -0.14 -4.11 -6.40
N SER A 116 -0.65 -3.91 -7.61
CA SER A 116 -0.78 -4.99 -8.61
C SER A 116 0.57 -5.60 -8.99
N ARG A 117 1.61 -4.78 -9.13
CA ARG A 117 2.97 -5.26 -9.42
C ARG A 117 3.54 -6.07 -8.27
N LEU A 118 3.40 -5.59 -7.03
CA LEU A 118 3.82 -6.31 -5.83
C LEU A 118 3.07 -7.63 -5.68
N GLU A 119 1.78 -7.66 -5.97
CA GLU A 119 0.98 -8.90 -5.99
C GLU A 119 1.52 -9.91 -7.01
N SER A 120 1.94 -9.46 -8.20
CA SER A 120 2.51 -10.34 -9.23
C SER A 120 3.84 -10.97 -8.80
N ILE A 121 4.64 -10.23 -8.03
CA ILE A 121 5.97 -10.67 -7.56
C ILE A 121 5.84 -11.56 -6.31
N ILE A 122 5.08 -11.11 -5.31
CA ILE A 122 5.00 -11.72 -3.96
C ILE A 122 3.84 -12.71 -3.85
N GLY A 123 2.83 -12.62 -4.71
CA GLY A 123 1.64 -13.48 -4.69
C GLY A 123 1.79 -14.87 -5.31
N LYS A 124 3.03 -15.29 -5.60
CA LYS A 124 3.36 -16.65 -6.05
C LYS A 124 3.58 -17.60 -4.88
#